data_AF-A0AAD2E1M8-F1
#
_entry.id   AF-A0AAD2E1M8-F1
#
_cell.length_a   1.000
_cell.length_b   1.000
_cell.length_c   1.000
_cell.angle_alpha   90.00
_cell.angle_beta   90.00
_cell.angle_gamma   90.00
#
_symmetry.space_group_name_H-M   'P 1'
#
loop_
_entity.id
_entity.type
_entity.pdbx_description
1 polymer ?
#
loop_
_entity_poly.entity_id
_entity_poly.type
_entity_poly.pdbx_seq_one_letter_code
_entity_poly.pdbx_strand_id
1 'polypeptide(L)'
;MDSGRENNIESRVGLHDENINTSEDEELSVDGIFENEEVPSWTKQLTIRAFVVSFVLSVMLCFIMMKQRLSFGIVPPLNVAAGILGFFFVKTWTKTLEKAGMLKQPLTRQEITVIQTCVIASSGIGFSGGFGSYLFGMSERAANQQAEAKYELDYKNPELGWMIGFLFVTSFLGLFCVVLLRKTMIIDLKLVYPSGIAIAHFINSFHTLGGEKLAKKQVREFGKFFSFSFLWGFFKWFFKAEDDCGFSNFPTFGLKAYKYTFFFDFSATHVGVGMICPHIVNISFLLGGILSCGILRPIIETRKGDWYSADLEPRSLQGLYGYMVNS
;
A
#
# COMPACT_ATOMS: atom_id res chain seq x y z
N MET A 1 63.21 12.51 4.83
CA MET A 1 64.20 11.67 4.12
C MET A 1 63.99 10.26 4.64
N ASP A 2 63.64 9.27 3.85
CA ASP A 2 63.28 9.21 2.44
C ASP A 2 62.67 7.82 2.22
N SER A 3 61.79 7.73 1.23
CA SER A 3 61.52 6.61 0.30
C SER A 3 62.17 5.23 0.60
N GLY A 4 61.48 4.09 0.54
CA GLY A 4 60.45 3.68 -0.40
C GLY A 4 60.87 2.37 -1.10
N ARG A 5 59.86 1.63 -1.57
CA ARG A 5 59.83 0.40 -2.42
C ARG A 5 59.58 -0.92 -1.68
N GLU A 6 58.42 -1.57 -1.81
CA GLU A 6 57.59 -1.99 -2.97
C GLU A 6 57.96 -3.38 -3.53
N ASN A 7 56.87 -4.08 -3.89
CA ASN A 7 56.73 -5.27 -4.74
C ASN A 7 56.84 -6.59 -3.97
N ASN A 8 55.88 -7.52 -3.99
CA ASN A 8 54.77 -7.80 -4.88
C ASN A 8 53.81 -8.71 -4.09
N ILE A 9 52.50 -8.60 -4.32
CA ILE A 9 51.54 -9.71 -4.56
C ILE A 9 50.17 -9.03 -4.60
N GLU A 10 49.85 -8.55 -5.79
CA GLU A 10 48.49 -8.25 -6.22
C GLU A 10 47.97 -9.46 -7.02
N SER A 11 46.66 -9.64 -7.05
CA SER A 11 45.87 -10.54 -7.91
C SER A 11 45.68 -12.01 -7.47
N ARG A 12 44.52 -12.27 -6.84
CA ARG A 12 43.51 -13.28 -7.26
C ARG A 12 42.58 -13.66 -6.09
N VAL A 13 41.45 -12.95 -5.96
CA VAL A 13 40.12 -13.49 -5.61
C VAL A 13 39.16 -12.41 -6.13
N GLY A 14 38.39 -12.56 -7.21
CA GLY A 14 37.55 -13.70 -7.56
C GLY A 14 36.11 -13.36 -7.18
N LEU A 15 35.43 -12.60 -8.05
CA LEU A 15 33.98 -12.32 -8.02
C LEU A 15 33.17 -13.60 -7.77
N HIS A 16 32.42 -13.64 -6.67
CA HIS A 16 31.00 -14.02 -6.55
C HIS A 16 30.65 -14.21 -5.07
N ASP A 17 29.38 -13.95 -4.73
CA ASP A 17 28.73 -14.09 -3.41
C ASP A 17 28.73 -12.88 -2.47
N GLU A 18 28.40 -11.70 -3.02
CA GLU A 18 27.68 -10.66 -2.26
C GLU A 18 26.19 -10.76 -2.61
N ASN A 19 25.34 -11.24 -1.69
CA ASN A 19 23.92 -10.83 -1.57
C ASN A 19 23.10 -11.50 -0.45
N ILE A 20 23.70 -12.26 0.48
CA ILE A 20 22.91 -12.87 1.58
C ILE A 20 23.39 -12.45 2.99
N ASN A 21 24.64 -12.01 3.17
CA ASN A 21 25.16 -11.67 4.50
C ASN A 21 25.02 -10.17 4.90
N THR A 22 24.57 -9.30 3.99
CA THR A 22 24.57 -7.85 4.26
C THR A 22 23.42 -7.41 5.18
N SER A 23 22.30 -8.14 5.23
CA SER A 23 21.16 -7.77 6.08
C SER A 23 21.44 -8.02 7.55
N GLU A 24 21.99 -9.18 7.93
CA GLU A 24 22.21 -9.54 9.35
C GLU A 24 23.33 -8.70 10.00
N ASP A 25 24.40 -8.40 9.26
CA ASP A 25 25.50 -7.55 9.74
C ASP A 25 25.12 -6.06 9.81
N GLU A 26 24.29 -5.56 8.89
CA GLU A 26 23.68 -4.23 9.03
C GLU A 26 22.68 -4.20 10.19
N GLU A 27 21.85 -5.24 10.37
CA GLU A 27 20.86 -5.36 11.45
C GLU A 27 21.49 -5.27 12.84
N LEU A 28 22.62 -5.97 13.09
CA LEU A 28 23.38 -5.89 14.33
C LEU A 28 24.04 -4.51 14.56
N SER A 29 24.39 -3.81 13.48
CA SER A 29 25.02 -2.48 13.58
C SER A 29 24.04 -1.36 13.91
N VAL A 30 22.79 -1.45 13.46
CA VAL A 30 21.77 -0.40 13.67
C VAL A 30 21.32 -0.35 15.13
N ASP A 31 21.14 -1.52 15.77
CA ASP A 31 20.70 -1.58 17.15
C ASP A 31 21.78 -1.07 18.14
N GLY A 32 23.06 -1.35 17.86
CA GLY A 32 24.19 -0.85 18.66
C GLY A 32 24.41 0.67 18.60
N ILE A 33 23.96 1.35 17.53
CA ILE A 33 24.09 2.82 17.38
C ILE A 33 23.15 3.57 18.33
N PHE A 34 22.02 2.96 18.69
CA PHE A 34 20.93 3.63 19.39
C PHE A 34 20.63 3.07 20.79
N GLU A 35 21.35 2.04 21.21
CA GLU A 35 21.15 1.32 22.48
C GLU A 35 21.31 2.22 23.73
N ASN A 36 22.05 3.34 23.61
CA ASN A 36 22.33 4.29 24.68
C ASN A 36 21.52 5.60 24.60
N GLU A 37 20.57 5.74 23.67
CA GLU A 37 19.80 6.97 23.53
C GLU A 37 18.52 6.91 24.39
N GLU A 38 18.43 7.75 25.41
CA GLU A 38 17.25 7.81 26.28
C GLU A 38 16.00 8.20 25.49
N VAL A 39 14.96 7.35 25.58
CA VAL A 39 13.67 7.61 24.93
C VAL A 39 13.00 8.80 25.62
N PRO A 40 12.70 9.91 24.90
CA PRO A 40 12.06 11.07 25.51
C PRO A 40 10.63 10.74 25.96
N SER A 41 10.12 11.43 26.98
CA SER A 41 8.74 11.26 27.47
C SER A 41 7.70 11.43 26.35
N TRP A 42 6.58 10.68 26.43
CA TRP A 42 5.53 10.63 25.40
C TRP A 42 4.98 12.00 25.00
N THR A 43 4.89 12.95 25.93
CA THR A 43 4.42 14.32 25.64
C THR A 43 5.38 15.10 24.75
N LYS A 44 6.67 14.80 24.81
CA LYS A 44 7.72 15.42 23.97
C LYS A 44 7.87 14.72 22.61
N GLN A 45 7.30 13.52 22.46
CA GLN A 45 7.26 12.79 21.19
C GLN A 45 6.12 13.28 20.28
N LEU A 46 5.05 13.83 20.88
CA LEU A 46 3.89 14.36 20.18
C LEU A 46 4.12 15.82 19.77
N THR A 47 4.57 16.02 18.54
CA THR A 47 4.77 17.36 17.98
C THR A 47 3.57 17.79 17.13
N ILE A 48 3.22 19.08 17.15
CA ILE A 48 2.15 19.64 16.30
C ILE A 48 2.49 19.44 14.81
N ARG A 49 3.77 19.59 14.45
CA ARG A 49 4.23 19.39 13.06
C ARG A 49 3.98 17.96 12.58
N ALA A 50 4.16 16.95 13.44
CA ALA A 50 3.86 15.56 13.11
C ALA A 50 2.36 15.35 12.85
N PHE A 51 1.48 15.93 13.67
CA PHE A 51 0.05 15.84 13.45
C PHE A 51 -0.41 16.53 12.15
N VAL A 52 0.14 17.69 11.82
CA VAL A 52 -0.20 18.38 10.57
C VAL A 52 0.27 17.57 9.37
N VAL A 53 1.51 17.07 9.38
CA VAL A 53 2.03 16.24 8.28
C VAL A 53 1.26 14.93 8.18
N SER A 54 0.95 14.28 9.30
CA SER A 54 0.19 13.04 9.31
C SER A 54 -1.24 13.24 8.81
N PHE A 55 -1.90 14.36 9.13
CA PHE A 55 -3.22 14.68 8.60
C PHE A 55 -3.22 14.81 7.08
N VAL A 56 -2.30 15.62 6.52
CA VAL A 56 -2.19 15.81 5.07
C VAL A 56 -1.90 14.48 4.35
N LEU A 57 -0.96 13.70 4.87
CA LEU A 57 -0.63 12.39 4.33
C LEU A 57 -1.78 11.39 4.45
N SER A 58 -2.53 11.43 5.56
CA SER A 58 -3.68 10.55 5.77
C SER A 58 -4.77 10.81 4.74
N VAL A 59 -5.11 12.08 4.47
CA VAL A 59 -6.10 12.43 3.44
C VAL A 59 -5.66 11.88 2.08
N MET A 60 -4.41 12.13 1.68
CA MET A 60 -3.87 11.67 0.40
C MET A 60 -3.89 10.14 0.27
N LEU A 61 -3.39 9.41 1.26
CA LEU A 61 -3.33 7.96 1.22
C LEU A 61 -4.71 7.30 1.37
N CYS A 62 -5.66 7.91 2.09
CA CYS A 62 -7.04 7.42 2.17
C CYS A 62 -7.71 7.43 0.79
N PHE A 63 -7.54 8.48 -0.02
CA PHE A 63 -8.07 8.50 -1.39
C PHE A 63 -7.46 7.40 -2.26
N ILE A 64 -6.15 7.21 -2.17
CA ILE A 64 -5.44 6.15 -2.90
C ILE A 64 -5.95 4.78 -2.47
N MET A 65 -6.10 4.55 -1.17
CA MET A 65 -6.62 3.32 -0.58
C MET A 65 -8.04 2.99 -1.02
N MET A 66 -8.96 3.97 -0.96
CA MET A 66 -10.34 3.78 -1.42
C MET A 66 -10.37 3.43 -2.91
N LYS A 67 -9.57 4.12 -3.73
CA LYS A 67 -9.46 3.82 -5.16
C LYS A 67 -8.92 2.42 -5.40
N GLN A 68 -7.84 2.04 -4.72
CA GLN A 68 -7.23 0.70 -4.84
C GLN A 68 -8.21 -0.40 -4.44
N ARG A 69 -8.95 -0.22 -3.34
CA ARG A 69 -9.97 -1.18 -2.93
C ARG A 69 -11.07 -1.33 -3.97
N LEU A 70 -11.58 -0.22 -4.51
CA LEU A 70 -12.66 -0.28 -5.51
C LEU A 70 -12.19 -0.85 -6.85
N SER A 71 -10.91 -0.66 -7.20
CA SER A 71 -10.37 -1.08 -8.49
C SER A 71 -9.79 -2.49 -8.47
N PHE A 72 -9.15 -2.91 -7.37
CA PHE A 72 -8.38 -4.16 -7.30
C PHE A 72 -8.92 -5.15 -6.27
N GLY A 73 -9.81 -4.72 -5.36
CA GLY A 73 -10.28 -5.54 -4.24
C GLY A 73 -9.22 -5.84 -3.17
N ILE A 74 -7.93 -5.77 -3.50
CA ILE A 74 -6.80 -6.07 -2.63
C ILE A 74 -5.95 -4.82 -2.42
N VAL A 75 -5.45 -4.69 -1.20
CA VAL A 75 -4.68 -3.52 -0.76
C VAL A 75 -3.28 -3.95 -0.33
N PRO A 76 -2.24 -3.37 -0.93
CA PRO A 76 -0.87 -3.65 -0.54
C PRO A 76 -0.47 -2.89 0.74
N PRO A 77 0.59 -3.34 1.43
CA PRO A 77 1.10 -2.66 2.61
C PRO A 77 1.67 -1.26 2.26
N LEU A 78 1.01 -0.19 2.71
CA LEU A 78 1.48 1.19 2.52
C LEU A 78 2.47 1.68 3.59
N ASN A 79 2.88 0.81 4.52
CA ASN A 79 3.71 1.19 5.66
C ASN A 79 5.04 1.84 5.22
N VAL A 80 5.68 1.26 4.21
CA VAL A 80 6.94 1.76 3.63
C VAL A 80 6.73 3.14 2.99
N ALA A 81 5.67 3.30 2.19
CA ALA A 81 5.34 4.57 1.55
C ALA A 81 5.03 5.66 2.59
N ALA A 82 4.26 5.33 3.63
CA ALA A 82 3.93 6.25 4.72
C ALA A 82 5.18 6.73 5.49
N GLY A 83 6.13 5.82 5.77
CA GLY A 83 7.37 6.18 6.46
C GLY A 83 8.30 7.06 5.61
N ILE A 84 8.50 6.74 4.33
CA ILE A 84 9.37 7.53 3.42
C ILE A 84 8.79 8.93 3.17
N LEU A 85 7.49 9.00 2.85
CA LEU A 85 6.82 10.28 2.62
C LEU A 85 6.75 11.09 3.91
N GLY A 86 6.44 10.46 5.04
CA GLY A 86 6.47 11.08 6.37
C GLY A 86 7.83 11.73 6.66
N PHE A 87 8.92 10.98 6.51
CA PHE A 87 10.28 11.50 6.66
C PHE A 87 10.55 12.69 5.74
N PHE A 88 10.19 12.58 4.46
CA PHE A 88 10.42 13.64 3.48
C PHE A 88 9.67 14.94 3.79
N PHE A 89 8.37 14.85 4.12
CA PHE A 89 7.55 16.03 4.40
C PHE A 89 7.98 16.71 5.69
N VAL A 90 8.23 15.97 6.78
CA VAL A 90 8.72 16.58 8.02
C VAL A 90 10.08 17.20 7.80
N LYS A 91 10.99 16.53 7.09
CA LYS A 91 12.32 17.08 6.82
C LYS A 91 12.29 18.34 5.96
N THR A 92 11.37 18.41 5.00
CA THR A 92 11.15 19.61 4.19
C THR A 92 10.59 20.74 5.05
N TRP A 93 9.65 20.42 5.94
CA TRP A 93 9.08 21.35 6.90
C TRP A 93 10.12 21.88 7.89
N THR A 94 10.99 21.02 8.46
CA THR A 94 12.05 21.43 9.39
C THR A 94 13.10 22.29 8.72
N LYS A 95 13.52 21.98 7.48
CA LYS A 95 14.43 22.83 6.71
C LYS A 95 13.83 24.21 6.40
N THR A 96 12.52 24.27 6.18
CA THR A 96 11.81 25.53 5.95
C THR A 96 11.75 26.36 7.24
N LEU A 97 11.50 25.72 8.38
CA LEU A 97 11.52 26.35 9.70
C LEU A 97 12.93 26.78 10.16
N GLU A 98 13.96 26.02 9.81
CA GLU A 98 15.37 26.38 10.01
C GLU A 98 15.71 27.68 9.29
N LYS A 99 15.32 27.78 8.01
CA LYS A 99 15.49 29.01 7.23
C LYS A 99 14.70 30.18 7.77
N ALA A 100 13.58 29.93 8.45
CA ALA A 100 12.77 30.95 9.11
C ALA A 100 13.24 31.28 10.55
N GLY A 101 14.32 30.66 11.05
CA GLY A 101 14.89 30.92 12.38
C GLY A 101 14.06 30.40 13.56
N MET A 102 13.03 29.58 13.32
CA MET A 102 12.09 29.10 14.36
C MET A 102 12.33 27.64 14.79
N LEU A 103 13.54 27.10 14.60
CA LEU A 103 13.78 25.69 14.90
C LEU A 103 14.01 25.46 16.39
N LYS A 104 13.07 24.78 17.06
CA LYS A 104 13.21 24.36 18.47
C LYS A 104 13.76 22.94 18.66
N GLN A 105 13.57 22.00 17.72
CA GLN A 105 13.94 20.58 17.92
C GLN A 105 14.29 19.85 16.60
N PRO A 106 15.33 18.97 16.60
CA PRO A 106 15.66 18.11 15.48
C PRO A 106 14.57 17.06 15.19
N LEU A 107 14.64 16.41 14.04
CA LEU A 107 13.75 15.30 13.68
C LEU A 107 14.08 14.08 14.54
N THR A 108 13.09 13.55 15.26
CA THR A 108 13.28 12.36 16.11
C THR A 108 12.66 11.13 15.47
N ARG A 109 13.20 9.94 15.81
CA ARG A 109 12.65 8.64 15.38
C ARG A 109 11.19 8.47 15.80
N GLN A 110 10.89 8.89 17.04
CA GLN A 110 9.55 8.81 17.63
C GLN A 110 8.52 9.65 16.85
N GLU A 111 8.95 10.78 16.30
CA GLU A 111 8.07 11.63 15.50
C GLU A 111 7.64 10.96 14.19
N ILE A 112 8.55 10.25 13.53
CA ILE A 112 8.23 9.46 12.32
C ILE A 112 7.29 8.31 12.70
N THR A 113 7.52 7.66 13.84
CA THR A 113 6.63 6.62 14.37
C THR A 113 5.21 7.14 14.60
N VAL A 114 5.04 8.33 15.18
CA VAL A 114 3.73 8.96 15.37
C VAL A 114 3.03 9.21 14.02
N ILE A 115 3.75 9.78 13.05
CA ILE A 115 3.19 10.06 11.72
C ILE A 115 2.74 8.77 11.04
N GLN A 116 3.61 7.77 11.02
CA GLN A 116 3.33 6.49 10.41
C GLN A 116 2.13 5.80 11.08
N THR A 117 2.04 5.86 12.41
CA THR A 117 0.91 5.30 13.17
C THR A 117 -0.40 6.00 12.81
N CYS A 118 -0.43 7.33 12.79
CA CYS A 118 -1.62 8.10 12.43
C CYS A 118 -2.08 7.81 10.99
N VAL A 119 -1.14 7.75 10.05
CA VAL A 119 -1.41 7.50 8.63
C VAL A 119 -1.91 6.07 8.41
N ILE A 120 -1.27 5.07 9.01
CA ILE A 120 -1.68 3.66 8.91
C ILE A 120 -3.04 3.45 9.60
N ALA A 121 -3.28 4.07 10.76
CA ALA A 121 -4.56 3.96 11.45
C ALA A 121 -5.71 4.58 10.63
N SER A 122 -5.51 5.79 10.10
CA SER A 122 -6.51 6.49 9.30
C SER A 122 -6.83 5.75 7.99
N SER A 123 -5.78 5.34 7.27
CA SER A 123 -5.92 4.56 6.03
C SER A 123 -6.50 3.17 6.29
N GLY A 124 -6.15 2.55 7.42
CA GLY A 124 -6.71 1.30 7.91
C GLY A 124 -8.21 1.39 8.16
N ILE A 125 -8.72 2.47 8.75
CA ILE A 125 -10.17 2.70 8.90
C ILE A 125 -10.84 2.89 7.54
N GLY A 126 -10.22 3.62 6.60
CA GLY A 126 -10.73 3.75 5.23
C GLY A 126 -10.87 2.38 4.53
N PHE A 127 -9.96 1.46 4.84
CA PHE A 127 -10.03 0.06 4.43
C PHE A 127 -11.08 -0.70 5.26
N SER A 128 -10.81 -1.07 6.52
CA SER A 128 -11.68 -1.96 7.31
C SER A 128 -13.09 -1.41 7.57
N GLY A 129 -13.28 -0.09 7.57
CA GLY A 129 -14.55 0.60 7.83
C GLY A 129 -15.60 0.46 6.73
N GLY A 130 -15.32 -0.29 5.66
CA GLY A 130 -16.34 -0.75 4.71
C GLY A 130 -16.69 0.22 3.60
N PHE A 131 -16.04 1.38 3.54
CA PHE A 131 -16.31 2.43 2.55
C PHE A 131 -16.17 1.97 1.09
N GLY A 132 -15.34 0.96 0.82
CA GLY A 132 -15.19 0.37 -0.51
C GLY A 132 -15.82 -1.02 -0.67
N SER A 133 -16.65 -1.46 0.28
CA SER A 133 -17.29 -2.78 0.23
C SER A 133 -18.74 -2.72 0.74
N TYR A 134 -18.99 -3.15 1.98
CA TYR A 134 -20.35 -3.32 2.51
C TYR A 134 -21.08 -1.98 2.73
N LEU A 135 -20.38 -0.91 3.10
CA LEU A 135 -21.00 0.40 3.30
C LEU A 135 -21.39 1.03 1.96
N PHE A 136 -20.59 0.78 0.92
CA PHE A 136 -20.91 1.17 -0.45
C PHE A 136 -22.06 0.35 -1.03
N GLY A 137 -22.05 -0.96 -0.81
CA GLY A 137 -23.10 -1.88 -1.28
C GLY A 137 -24.48 -1.63 -0.64
N MET A 138 -24.53 -1.06 0.56
CA MET A 138 -25.78 -0.71 1.24
C MET A 138 -26.53 0.48 0.59
N SER A 139 -25.86 1.22 -0.31
CA SER A 139 -26.45 2.37 -1.00
C SER A 139 -27.52 1.95 -2.00
N GLU A 140 -28.62 2.70 -2.05
CA GLU A 140 -29.68 2.55 -3.03
C GLU A 140 -29.17 2.58 -4.48
N ARG A 141 -28.11 3.35 -4.77
CA ARG A 141 -27.51 3.38 -6.11
C ARG A 141 -26.86 2.06 -6.50
N ALA A 142 -26.24 1.36 -5.55
CA ALA A 142 -25.64 0.06 -5.79
C ALA A 142 -26.73 -1.01 -5.96
N ALA A 143 -27.76 -0.99 -5.13
CA ALA A 143 -28.92 -1.89 -5.25
C ALA A 143 -29.68 -1.69 -6.57
N ASN A 144 -29.85 -0.44 -7.02
CA ASN A 144 -30.52 -0.12 -8.28
C ASN A 144 -29.76 -0.59 -9.54
N GLN A 145 -28.47 -0.89 -9.43
CA GLN A 145 -27.66 -1.44 -10.52
C GLN A 145 -27.76 -2.96 -10.62
N GLN A 146 -28.36 -3.64 -9.63
CA GLN A 146 -28.57 -5.09 -9.67
C GLN A 146 -29.92 -5.41 -10.33
N ALA A 147 -29.93 -6.46 -11.15
CA ALA A 147 -31.09 -6.86 -11.95
C ALA A 147 -32.14 -7.68 -11.16
N GLU A 148 -31.91 -7.96 -9.88
CA GLU A 148 -32.78 -8.81 -9.05
C GLU A 148 -33.91 -8.02 -8.36
N ALA A 149 -34.97 -8.74 -7.99
CA ALA A 149 -36.20 -8.20 -7.43
C ALA A 149 -35.93 -7.34 -6.18
N LYS A 150 -36.28 -6.06 -6.25
CA LYS A 150 -36.07 -5.08 -5.18
C LYS A 150 -37.05 -5.33 -4.04
N TYR A 151 -36.56 -5.77 -2.89
CA TYR A 151 -37.30 -5.66 -1.63
C TYR A 151 -36.86 -4.39 -0.88
N GLU A 152 -37.77 -3.70 -0.18
CA GLU A 152 -37.43 -2.51 0.64
C GLU A 152 -36.40 -2.81 1.74
N LEU A 153 -36.13 -4.08 2.02
CA LEU A 153 -35.12 -4.55 2.97
C LEU A 153 -33.70 -4.69 2.37
N ASP A 154 -33.54 -4.59 1.05
CA ASP A 154 -32.26 -4.86 0.37
C ASP A 154 -31.29 -3.68 0.41
N TYR A 155 -31.76 -2.47 0.73
CA TYR A 155 -30.92 -1.29 0.81
C TYR A 155 -31.22 -0.47 2.06
N LYS A 156 -30.17 0.13 2.61
CA LYS A 156 -30.30 1.09 3.71
C LYS A 156 -29.33 2.22 3.43
N ASN A 157 -29.86 3.37 3.02
CA ASN A 157 -29.03 4.55 2.79
C ASN A 157 -28.38 4.96 4.13
N PRO A 158 -27.05 4.85 4.27
CA PRO A 158 -26.41 5.12 5.54
C PRO A 158 -26.32 6.64 5.71
N GLU A 159 -27.13 7.19 6.61
CA GLU A 159 -27.00 8.59 7.00
C GLU A 159 -25.64 8.84 7.66
N LEU A 160 -25.10 10.05 7.50
CA LEU A 160 -23.78 10.42 8.01
C LEU A 160 -23.63 10.16 9.52
N GLY A 161 -24.69 10.42 10.31
CA GLY A 161 -24.69 10.13 11.74
C GLY A 161 -24.58 8.63 12.06
N TRP A 162 -25.25 7.77 11.29
CA TRP A 162 -25.17 6.32 11.46
C TRP A 162 -23.79 5.79 11.06
N MET A 163 -23.19 6.31 9.99
CA MET A 163 -21.82 5.95 9.59
C MET A 163 -20.80 6.32 10.67
N ILE A 164 -20.92 7.52 11.26
CA ILE A 164 -20.06 7.96 12.36
C ILE A 164 -20.23 7.04 13.57
N GLY A 165 -21.49 6.72 13.94
CA GLY A 165 -21.77 5.80 15.05
C GLY A 165 -21.21 4.40 14.82
N PHE A 166 -21.39 3.85 13.62
CA PHE A 166 -20.87 2.54 13.25
C PHE A 166 -19.33 2.49 13.30
N LEU A 167 -18.66 3.49 12.72
CA LEU A 167 -17.20 3.58 12.75
C LEU A 167 -16.65 3.81 14.16
N PHE A 168 -17.35 4.60 14.97
CA PHE A 168 -16.99 4.82 16.35
C PHE A 168 -17.04 3.52 17.15
N VAL A 169 -18.14 2.77 17.07
CA VAL A 169 -18.29 1.49 17.79
C VAL A 169 -17.26 0.45 17.34
N THR A 170 -17.09 0.29 16.02
CA THR A 170 -16.15 -0.69 15.46
C THR A 170 -14.69 -0.34 15.78
N SER A 171 -14.31 0.93 15.72
CA SER A 171 -12.96 1.39 16.07
C SER A 171 -12.68 1.25 17.58
N PHE A 172 -13.67 1.57 18.42
CA PHE A 172 -13.52 1.52 19.88
C PHE A 172 -13.37 0.07 20.37
N LEU A 173 -14.16 -0.85 19.83
CA LEU A 173 -14.00 -2.29 20.09
C LEU A 173 -12.61 -2.77 19.67
N GLY A 174 -12.15 -2.36 18.48
CA GLY A 174 -10.81 -2.69 17.99
C GLY A 174 -9.70 -2.22 18.94
N LEU A 175 -9.82 -1.01 19.49
CA LEU A 175 -8.84 -0.46 20.44
C LEU A 175 -8.73 -1.32 21.71
N PHE A 176 -9.86 -1.74 22.29
CA PHE A 176 -9.84 -2.60 23.49
C PHE A 176 -9.24 -3.98 23.22
N CYS A 177 -9.61 -4.61 22.11
CA CYS A 177 -9.05 -5.91 21.72
C CYS A 177 -7.53 -5.81 21.52
N VAL A 178 -7.04 -4.75 20.87
CA VAL A 178 -5.60 -4.53 20.65
C VAL A 178 -4.84 -4.36 21.95
N VAL A 179 -5.39 -3.65 22.94
CA VAL A 179 -4.74 -3.47 24.25
C VAL A 179 -4.57 -4.80 24.98
N LEU A 180 -5.61 -5.64 24.99
CA LEU A 180 -5.56 -6.97 25.60
C LEU A 180 -4.56 -7.89 24.88
N LEU A 181 -4.62 -7.95 23.55
CA LEU A 181 -3.71 -8.75 22.74
C LEU A 181 -2.26 -8.32 22.91
N ARG A 182 -1.99 -7.02 22.99
CA ARG A 182 -0.64 -6.49 23.23
C ARG A 182 -0.10 -6.97 24.58
N LYS A 183 -0.92 -6.93 25.63
CA LYS A 183 -0.51 -7.36 26.97
C LYS A 183 -0.11 -8.85 26.95
N THR A 184 -0.97 -9.71 26.42
CA THR A 184 -0.71 -11.16 26.39
C THR A 184 0.42 -11.55 25.43
N MET A 185 0.44 -11.02 24.20
CA MET A 185 1.43 -11.43 23.20
C MET A 185 2.82 -10.81 23.43
N ILE A 186 2.89 -9.53 23.78
CA ILE A 186 4.17 -8.81 23.88
C ILE A 186 4.75 -8.89 25.29
N ILE A 187 3.94 -8.67 26.32
CA ILE A 187 4.45 -8.61 27.70
C ILE A 187 4.57 -10.03 28.28
N ASP A 188 3.51 -10.84 28.16
CA ASP A 188 3.48 -12.15 28.80
C ASP A 188 4.21 -13.22 27.97
N LEU A 189 3.93 -13.29 26.65
CA LEU A 189 4.53 -14.29 25.75
C LEU A 189 5.86 -13.85 25.13
N LYS A 190 6.25 -12.57 25.24
CA LYS A 190 7.48 -11.99 24.66
C LYS A 190 7.72 -12.38 23.20
N LEU A 191 6.64 -12.53 22.43
CA LEU A 191 6.75 -12.90 21.03
C LEU A 191 7.28 -11.71 20.22
N VAL A 192 8.25 -12.00 19.37
CA VAL A 192 8.73 -11.10 18.31
C VAL A 192 7.51 -10.73 17.47
N TYR A 193 7.17 -9.44 17.44
CA TYR A 193 6.10 -8.93 16.59
C TYR A 193 6.70 -8.46 15.26
N PRO A 194 6.76 -9.32 14.21
CA PRO A 194 7.63 -9.11 13.05
C PRO A 194 7.30 -7.81 12.30
N SER A 195 6.02 -7.46 12.19
CA SER A 195 5.58 -6.21 11.55
C SER A 195 6.08 -4.96 12.27
N GLY A 196 6.01 -4.95 13.61
CA GLY A 196 6.45 -3.81 14.42
C GLY A 196 7.96 -3.66 14.43
N ILE A 197 8.68 -4.79 14.48
CA ILE A 197 10.15 -4.83 14.43
C ILE A 197 10.66 -4.36 13.07
N ALA A 198 10.06 -4.84 11.97
CA ALA A 198 10.38 -4.36 10.63
C ALA A 198 10.17 -2.84 10.48
N ILE A 199 9.09 -2.29 11.05
CA ILE A 199 8.86 -0.83 11.06
C ILE A 199 9.91 -0.11 11.89
N ALA A 200 10.28 -0.65 13.05
CA ALA A 200 11.30 -0.05 13.91
C ALA A 200 12.66 0.01 13.22
N HIS A 201 13.12 -1.10 12.61
CA HIS A 201 14.34 -1.11 11.80
C HIS A 201 14.25 -0.17 10.61
N PHE A 202 13.09 -0.12 9.94
CA PHE A 202 12.86 0.79 8.83
C PHE A 202 12.98 2.26 9.24
N ILE A 203 12.39 2.66 10.37
CA ILE A 203 12.52 4.04 10.88
C ILE A 203 13.95 4.31 11.33
N ASN A 204 14.59 3.38 12.04
CA ASN A 204 15.99 3.51 12.45
C ASN A 204 16.91 3.70 11.23
N SER A 205 16.62 3.03 10.11
CA SER A 205 17.38 3.15 8.86
C SER A 205 17.41 4.58 8.29
N PHE A 206 16.42 5.44 8.59
CA PHE A 206 16.46 6.84 8.16
C PHE A 206 17.44 7.70 8.95
N HIS A 207 17.79 7.25 10.16
CA HIS A 207 18.63 7.98 11.10
C HIS A 207 20.09 7.47 11.13
N THR A 208 20.44 6.44 10.36
CA THR A 208 21.82 5.94 10.21
C THR A 208 22.65 6.82 9.28
N LEU A 209 23.98 6.68 9.36
CA LEU A 209 24.96 7.38 8.52
C LEU A 209 24.86 6.92 7.05
N GLY A 210 23.92 7.49 6.29
CA GLY A 210 23.67 7.14 4.89
C GLY A 210 22.19 7.01 4.54
N GLY A 211 21.35 6.74 5.54
CA GLY A 211 19.89 6.60 5.40
C GLY A 211 19.21 7.77 4.72
N GLU A 212 19.61 9.00 5.04
CA GLU A 212 19.09 10.20 4.38
C GLU A 212 19.36 10.21 2.87
N LYS A 213 20.54 9.75 2.42
CA LYS A 213 20.87 9.73 0.99
C LYS A 213 20.01 8.69 0.27
N LEU A 214 19.82 7.52 0.88
CA LEU A 214 18.96 6.47 0.35
C LEU A 214 17.50 6.91 0.27
N ALA A 215 16.96 7.48 1.34
CA ALA A 215 15.59 8.00 1.38
C ALA A 215 15.34 9.09 0.32
N LYS A 216 16.28 10.02 0.14
CA LYS A 216 16.19 11.03 -0.94
C LYS A 216 16.21 10.40 -2.32
N LYS A 217 17.04 9.37 -2.54
CA LYS A 217 17.09 8.65 -3.82
C LYS A 217 15.75 7.97 -4.09
N GLN A 218 15.19 7.28 -3.10
CA GLN A 218 13.86 6.64 -3.20
C GLN A 218 12.76 7.65 -3.50
N VAL A 219 12.68 8.77 -2.76
CA VAL A 219 11.69 9.83 -3.03
C VAL A 219 11.85 10.42 -4.44
N ARG A 220 13.09 10.60 -4.90
CA ARG A 220 13.35 11.09 -6.27
C ARG A 220 12.86 10.11 -7.33
N GLU A 221 13.11 8.82 -7.14
CA GLU A 221 12.55 7.81 -8.05
C GLU A 221 11.02 7.81 -7.99
N PHE A 222 10.41 7.81 -6.80
CA PHE A 222 8.96 7.98 -6.65
C PHE A 222 8.42 9.20 -7.41
N GLY A 223 9.08 10.35 -7.31
CA GLY A 223 8.68 11.56 -8.02
C GLY A 223 8.76 11.45 -9.55
N LYS A 224 9.79 10.78 -10.09
CA LYS A 224 9.91 10.53 -11.54
C LYS A 224 8.80 9.63 -12.04
N PHE A 225 8.57 8.51 -11.36
CA PHE A 225 7.52 7.56 -11.76
C PHE A 225 6.12 8.13 -11.55
N PHE A 226 5.91 8.96 -10.53
CA PHE A 226 4.67 9.71 -10.36
C PHE A 226 4.44 10.68 -11.53
N SER A 227 5.46 11.43 -11.93
CA SER A 227 5.37 12.36 -13.08
C SER A 227 5.08 11.62 -14.38
N PHE A 228 5.77 10.51 -14.62
CA PHE A 228 5.49 9.63 -15.76
C PHE A 228 4.07 9.06 -15.72
N SER A 229 3.61 8.61 -14.54
CA SER A 229 2.25 8.10 -14.35
C SER A 229 1.19 9.17 -14.57
N PHE A 230 1.46 10.40 -14.17
CA PHE A 230 0.58 11.54 -14.39
C PHE A 230 0.50 11.91 -15.87
N LEU A 231 1.64 12.01 -16.56
CA LEU A 231 1.72 12.24 -18.00
C LEU A 231 1.02 11.12 -18.79
N TRP A 232 1.21 9.86 -18.39
CA TRP A 232 0.52 8.72 -18.99
C TRP A 232 -0.98 8.74 -18.71
N GLY A 233 -1.40 9.10 -17.49
CA GLY A 233 -2.81 9.28 -17.15
C GLY A 233 -3.47 10.38 -17.98
N PHE A 234 -2.78 11.51 -18.15
CA PHE A 234 -3.23 12.60 -19.01
C PHE A 234 -3.32 12.17 -20.48
N PHE A 235 -2.33 11.43 -20.98
CA PHE A 235 -2.35 10.84 -22.32
C PHE A 235 -3.55 9.90 -22.49
N LYS A 236 -3.77 8.96 -21.57
CA LYS A 236 -4.93 8.06 -21.62
C LYS A 236 -6.24 8.81 -21.57
N TRP A 237 -6.36 9.85 -20.75
CA TRP A 237 -7.55 10.69 -20.70
C TRP A 237 -7.79 11.44 -22.00
N PHE A 238 -6.74 12.02 -22.59
CA PHE A 238 -6.82 12.77 -23.85
C PHE A 238 -7.24 11.90 -25.04
N PHE A 239 -6.81 10.63 -25.08
CA PHE A 239 -7.13 9.67 -26.15
C PHE A 239 -8.30 8.74 -25.82
N LYS A 240 -9.01 8.93 -24.69
CA LYS A 240 -10.23 8.18 -24.37
C LYS A 240 -11.41 8.81 -25.11
N ALA A 241 -11.82 8.20 -26.22
CA ALA A 241 -12.93 8.69 -27.04
C ALA A 241 -14.31 8.12 -26.65
N GLU A 242 -14.38 6.90 -26.08
CA GLU A 242 -15.63 6.22 -25.70
C GLU A 242 -15.38 5.22 -24.55
N ASP A 243 -16.43 4.70 -23.90
CA ASP A 243 -16.30 3.86 -22.69
C ASP A 243 -15.58 2.51 -22.90
N ASP A 244 -15.56 2.00 -24.14
CA ASP A 244 -14.83 0.78 -24.53
C ASP A 244 -13.62 1.04 -25.46
N CYS A 245 -13.35 2.31 -25.78
CA CYS A 245 -12.33 2.71 -26.75
C CYS A 245 -11.13 3.40 -26.07
N GLY A 246 -9.97 2.75 -26.10
CA GLY A 246 -8.69 3.35 -25.67
C GLY A 246 -7.58 2.33 -25.45
N PHE A 247 -6.38 2.84 -25.13
CA PHE A 247 -5.19 2.02 -24.81
C PHE A 247 -5.36 1.11 -23.57
N SER A 248 -6.45 1.27 -22.81
CA SER A 248 -6.77 0.39 -21.68
C SER A 248 -7.33 -0.96 -22.11
N ASN A 249 -7.91 -1.09 -23.32
CA ASN A 249 -8.50 -2.32 -23.85
C ASN A 249 -7.73 -2.85 -25.08
N PHE A 250 -6.40 -2.81 -25.04
CA PHE A 250 -5.60 -3.23 -26.19
C PHE A 250 -5.53 -4.78 -26.27
N PRO A 251 -5.98 -5.44 -27.35
CA PRO A 251 -6.01 -6.89 -27.46
C PRO A 251 -4.60 -7.45 -27.77
N THR A 252 -3.69 -7.40 -26.80
CA THR A 252 -2.28 -7.83 -26.92
C THR A 252 -2.12 -9.31 -27.28
N PHE A 253 -3.02 -10.17 -26.80
CA PHE A 253 -2.99 -11.63 -27.03
C PHE A 253 -4.03 -12.11 -28.07
N GLY A 254 -4.63 -11.18 -28.81
CA GLY A 254 -5.64 -11.46 -29.85
C GLY A 254 -7.10 -11.43 -29.36
N LEU A 255 -8.04 -11.41 -30.31
CA LEU A 255 -9.48 -11.22 -30.05
C LEU A 255 -10.13 -12.35 -29.23
N LYS A 256 -9.58 -13.57 -29.30
CA LYS A 256 -10.09 -14.70 -28.51
C LYS A 256 -9.72 -14.58 -27.03
N ALA A 257 -8.50 -14.13 -26.73
CA ALA A 257 -8.06 -13.85 -25.35
C ALA A 257 -8.74 -12.59 -24.78
N TYR A 258 -9.04 -11.61 -25.62
CA TYR A 258 -9.80 -10.42 -25.25
C TYR A 258 -11.20 -10.78 -24.73
N LYS A 259 -11.90 -11.74 -25.36
CA LYS A 259 -13.20 -12.25 -24.85
C LYS A 259 -13.07 -12.86 -23.45
N TYR A 260 -11.92 -13.46 -23.14
CA TYR A 260 -11.57 -13.99 -21.82
C TYR A 260 -10.98 -12.93 -20.87
N THR A 261 -11.11 -11.63 -21.17
CA THR A 261 -10.55 -10.52 -20.38
C THR A 261 -9.05 -10.66 -20.11
N PHE A 262 -8.35 -11.43 -20.96
CA PHE A 262 -6.93 -11.67 -20.87
C PHE A 262 -6.20 -10.72 -21.81
N PHE A 263 -5.94 -9.52 -21.31
CA PHE A 263 -5.21 -8.47 -22.01
C PHE A 263 -4.42 -7.61 -21.03
N PHE A 264 -3.46 -6.85 -21.54
CA PHE A 264 -2.70 -5.90 -20.71
C PHE A 264 -3.40 -4.53 -20.70
N ASP A 265 -4.04 -4.16 -19.59
CA ASP A 265 -4.36 -2.76 -19.33
C ASP A 265 -3.07 -2.06 -18.87
N PHE A 266 -2.44 -1.30 -19.77
CA PHE A 266 -1.28 -0.47 -19.48
C PHE A 266 -1.67 0.70 -18.57
N SER A 267 -2.06 0.39 -17.35
CA SER A 267 -2.51 1.36 -16.37
C SER A 267 -1.38 1.72 -15.42
N ALA A 268 -0.94 2.97 -15.51
CA ALA A 268 0.14 3.49 -14.67
C ALA A 268 -0.17 3.41 -13.16
N THR A 269 -1.45 3.33 -12.78
CA THR A 269 -1.82 3.07 -11.38
C THR A 269 -1.39 1.67 -10.94
N HIS A 270 -1.50 0.66 -11.81
CA HIS A 270 -1.05 -0.72 -11.52
C HIS A 270 0.47 -0.80 -11.47
N VAL A 271 1.17 -0.10 -12.38
CA VAL A 271 2.63 -0.01 -12.35
C VAL A 271 3.11 0.63 -11.04
N GLY A 272 2.48 1.74 -10.63
CA GLY A 272 2.80 2.42 -9.37
C GLY A 272 2.54 1.56 -8.13
N VAL A 273 1.44 0.80 -8.10
CA VAL A 273 1.16 -0.17 -7.04
C VAL A 273 2.22 -1.28 -7.00
N GLY A 274 2.54 -1.86 -8.16
CA GLY A 274 3.54 -2.93 -8.26
C GLY A 274 4.93 -2.49 -7.82
N MET A 275 5.29 -1.21 -7.99
CA MET A 275 6.56 -0.67 -7.51
C MET A 275 6.65 -0.53 -5.99
N ILE A 276 5.52 -0.36 -5.30
CA ILE A 276 5.46 -0.25 -3.84
C ILE A 276 5.46 -1.65 -3.19
N CYS A 277 4.92 -2.64 -3.90
CA CYS A 277 4.79 -4.00 -3.39
C CYS A 277 6.08 -4.81 -3.54
N PRO A 278 6.35 -5.75 -2.62
CA PRO A 278 7.38 -6.75 -2.83
C PRO A 278 7.16 -7.54 -4.14
N HIS A 279 8.25 -7.89 -4.83
CA HIS A 279 8.17 -8.61 -6.11
C HIS A 279 7.42 -9.94 -6.02
N ILE A 280 7.49 -10.62 -4.88
CA ILE A 280 6.74 -11.86 -4.65
C ILE A 280 5.24 -11.65 -4.76
N VAL A 281 4.73 -10.53 -4.24
CA VAL A 281 3.31 -10.19 -4.32
C VAL A 281 2.91 -9.96 -5.78
N ASN A 282 3.71 -9.20 -6.54
CA ASN A 282 3.45 -8.95 -7.96
C ASN A 282 3.43 -10.24 -8.80
N ILE A 283 4.35 -11.17 -8.53
CA ILE A 283 4.40 -12.47 -9.22
C ILE A 283 3.19 -13.32 -8.85
N SER A 284 2.79 -13.35 -7.58
CA SER A 284 1.58 -14.04 -7.15
C SER A 284 0.32 -13.47 -7.81
N PHE A 285 0.21 -12.14 -7.92
CA PHE A 285 -0.88 -11.49 -8.65
C PHE A 285 -0.89 -11.87 -10.14
N LEU A 286 0.28 -11.88 -10.79
CA LEU A 286 0.39 -12.26 -12.20
C LEU A 286 -0.06 -13.71 -12.41
N LEU A 287 0.43 -14.64 -11.58
CA LEU A 287 0.06 -16.06 -11.64
C LEU A 287 -1.43 -16.27 -11.33
N GLY A 288 -1.97 -15.55 -10.33
CA GLY A 288 -3.40 -15.57 -10.00
C GLY A 288 -4.27 -15.08 -11.17
N GLY A 289 -3.85 -14.01 -11.85
CA GLY A 289 -4.51 -13.50 -13.05
C GLY A 289 -4.50 -14.50 -14.21
N ILE A 290 -3.35 -15.14 -14.45
CA ILE A 290 -3.22 -16.19 -15.49
C ILE A 290 -4.10 -17.40 -15.16
N LEU A 291 -4.10 -17.87 -13.91
CA LEU A 291 -4.91 -19.00 -13.48
C LEU A 291 -6.41 -18.67 -13.58
N SER A 292 -6.82 -17.48 -13.12
CA SER A 292 -8.22 -17.05 -13.12
C SER A 292 -8.75 -16.78 -14.52
N CYS A 293 -8.13 -15.85 -15.27
CA CYS A 293 -8.62 -15.44 -16.58
C CYS A 293 -8.23 -16.43 -17.69
N GLY A 294 -7.06 -17.07 -17.59
CA GLY A 294 -6.52 -17.93 -18.64
C GLY A 294 -6.95 -19.39 -18.56
N ILE A 295 -7.17 -19.94 -17.36
CA ILE A 295 -7.47 -21.37 -17.16
C ILE A 295 -8.89 -21.58 -16.61
N LEU A 296 -9.24 -20.88 -15.53
CA LEU A 296 -10.52 -21.11 -14.86
C LEU A 296 -11.70 -20.61 -15.70
N ARG A 297 -11.57 -19.43 -16.33
CA ARG A 297 -12.62 -18.85 -17.17
C ARG A 297 -13.07 -19.73 -18.35
N PRO A 298 -12.16 -20.29 -19.18
CA PRO A 298 -12.58 -21.20 -20.25
C PRO A 298 -13.16 -22.52 -19.71
N ILE A 299 -12.69 -23.02 -18.56
CA ILE A 299 -13.24 -24.25 -17.94
C ILE A 299 -14.69 -24.03 -17.49
N ILE A 300 -15.00 -22.92 -16.82
CA ILE A 300 -16.35 -22.61 -16.35
C ILE A 300 -17.31 -22.41 -17.53
N GLU A 301 -16.85 -21.85 -18.64
CA GLU A 301 -17.67 -21.70 -19.85
C GLU A 301 -18.07 -23.06 -20.45
N THR A 302 -17.18 -24.06 -20.43
CA THR A 302 -17.50 -25.42 -20.90
C THR A 302 -18.49 -26.19 -20.03
N ARG A 303 -18.76 -25.71 -18.80
CA ARG A 303 -19.69 -26.33 -17.84
C ARG A 303 -21.06 -25.63 -17.79
N LYS A 304 -21.38 -24.80 -18.78
CA LYS A 304 -22.69 -24.17 -18.94
C LYS A 304 -23.78 -25.25 -19.08
N GLY A 305 -24.80 -25.22 -18.21
CA GLY A 305 -25.86 -26.22 -18.13
C GLY A 305 -25.74 -27.20 -16.95
N ASP A 306 -24.53 -27.52 -16.49
CA ASP A 306 -24.31 -28.38 -15.32
C ASP A 306 -24.13 -27.55 -14.03
N TRP A 307 -23.38 -26.45 -14.12
CA TRP A 307 -23.03 -25.61 -12.96
C TRP A 307 -23.90 -24.36 -12.83
N TYR A 308 -24.46 -23.88 -13.94
CA TYR A 308 -25.40 -22.75 -13.97
C TYR A 308 -26.33 -22.87 -15.19
N SER A 309 -27.57 -22.36 -15.06
CA SER A 309 -28.60 -22.51 -16.09
C SER A 309 -28.19 -21.86 -17.42
N ALA A 310 -28.48 -22.55 -18.53
CA ALA A 310 -28.05 -22.14 -19.86
C ALA A 310 -28.77 -20.87 -20.37
N ASP A 311 -29.93 -20.55 -19.80
CA ASP A 311 -30.83 -19.47 -20.21
C ASP A 311 -30.54 -18.12 -19.51
N LEU A 312 -29.54 -18.07 -18.61
CA LEU A 312 -29.19 -16.86 -17.88
C LEU A 312 -28.32 -15.91 -18.74
N GLU A 313 -28.62 -14.61 -18.65
CA GLU A 313 -27.80 -13.58 -19.29
C GLU A 313 -26.34 -13.62 -18.77
N PRO A 314 -25.33 -13.36 -19.63
CA PRO A 314 -23.91 -13.41 -19.25
C PRO A 314 -23.51 -12.50 -18.08
N ARG A 315 -24.34 -11.49 -17.78
CA ARG A 315 -24.12 -10.48 -16.74
C ARG A 315 -24.94 -10.72 -15.46
N SER A 316 -25.71 -11.81 -15.39
CA SER A 316 -26.48 -12.19 -14.20
C SER A 316 -25.56 -12.76 -13.12
N LEU A 317 -25.75 -12.29 -11.88
CA LEU A 317 -25.03 -12.78 -10.68
C LEU A 317 -25.28 -14.27 -10.40
N GLN A 318 -26.38 -14.83 -10.91
CA GLN A 318 -26.70 -16.26 -10.80
C GLN A 318 -26.04 -17.11 -11.89
N GLY A 319 -25.41 -16.48 -12.89
CA GLY A 319 -24.72 -17.13 -13.99
C GLY A 319 -23.20 -16.95 -13.92
N LEU A 320 -22.56 -16.77 -15.08
CA LEU A 320 -21.11 -16.63 -15.19
C LEU A 320 -20.55 -15.48 -14.32
N TYR A 321 -21.32 -14.41 -14.12
CA TYR A 321 -20.91 -13.23 -13.35
C TYR A 321 -20.78 -13.47 -11.85
N GLY A 322 -21.51 -14.43 -11.27
CA GLY A 322 -21.35 -14.81 -9.85
C GLY A 322 -20.05 -15.56 -9.55
N TYR A 323 -19.50 -16.25 -10.55
CA TYR A 323 -18.20 -16.92 -10.46
C TYR A 323 -17.03 -15.99 -10.80
N MET A 324 -17.31 -14.76 -11.27
CA MET A 324 -16.29 -13.78 -11.59
C MET A 324 -15.89 -13.01 -10.35
N VAL A 325 -14.62 -13.17 -9.95
CA VAL A 325 -13.94 -12.21 -9.08
C VAL A 325 -13.25 -11.21 -10.00
N ASN A 326 -13.84 -10.02 -10.20
CA ASN A 326 -13.13 -8.94 -10.86
C ASN A 326 -12.00 -8.48 -9.94
N SER A 327 -10.77 -8.80 -10.32
CA SER A 327 -9.54 -8.29 -9.70
C SER A 327 -8.86 -7.27 -10.59
#